data_AF-A0A7S1YF25-F1
#
_entry.id   AF-A0A7S1YF25-F1
#
_cell.length_a   1.000
_cell.length_b   1.000
_cell.length_c   1.000
_cell.angle_alpha   90.00
_cell.angle_beta   90.00
_cell.angle_gamma   90.00
#
_symmetry.space_group_name_H-M   'P 1'
#
loop_
_entity.id
_entity.type
_entity.pdbx_description
1 polymer ?
#
loop_
_entity_poly.entity_id
_entity_poly.type
_entity_poly.pdbx_seq_one_letter_code
_entity_poly.pdbx_strand_id
1 'polypeptide(L)'
;MLFPPFQTVLNMDVSEFTPYVFQVLAQLLEFRPQGLGDAYKALFPPLLSPSIWSREGNVPALTRLMRAYLEKPPADFVAEYLQGMLGIFQKLVASSKNEVNGLDLLNSVTLYMPPASMNVLYPTIYEVLLTRLQAKRTPRFKRCITNYFCLWAGKFGGQAWVSVLDSMQAGLGMNLIVNVWLKRYETDMPTNRMEIKVTLVGLCRLMPCISTDAMAVAACTTVLVKLLSGDGAVGAPAQDDEPPIELEVSSDSTFNTLQFARRAVFDPFADITDVQGMVVQALRALPALPPLSDKKDQAKLQALLQSG
;
A
#
# COMPACT_ATOMS: atom_id res chain seq x y z
N MET A 1 16.10 13.63 25.60
CA MET A 1 17.48 13.24 25.99
C MET A 1 18.20 12.38 24.94
N LEU A 2 17.51 11.70 23.99
CA LEU A 2 18.18 10.87 22.96
C LEU A 2 18.55 11.58 21.65
N PHE A 3 18.02 12.79 21.41
CA PHE A 3 18.24 13.51 20.14
C PHE A 3 19.69 13.97 19.90
N PRO A 4 20.40 14.55 20.89
CA PRO A 4 21.79 14.98 20.66
C PRO A 4 22.74 13.83 20.30
N PRO A 5 22.71 12.65 20.97
CA PRO A 5 23.48 11.49 20.54
C PRO A 5 23.15 11.02 19.11
N PHE A 6 21.88 11.02 18.73
CA PHE A 6 21.47 10.65 17.37
C PHE A 6 21.98 11.64 16.32
N GLN A 7 21.92 12.94 16.60
CA GLN A 7 22.50 13.96 15.71
C GLN A 7 24.00 13.77 15.56
N THR A 8 24.73 13.43 16.63
CA THR A 8 26.16 13.12 16.55
C THR A 8 26.42 11.94 15.62
N VAL A 9 25.68 10.83 15.77
CA VAL A 9 25.84 9.65 14.90
C VAL A 9 25.54 9.98 13.44
N LEU A 10 24.47 10.74 13.18
CA LEU A 10 24.09 11.16 11.83
C LEU A 10 25.12 12.11 11.21
N ASN A 11 25.70 13.02 11.99
CA ASN A 11 26.72 13.97 11.54
C ASN A 11 28.09 13.31 11.32
N MET A 12 28.42 12.30 12.12
CA MET A 12 29.63 11.48 11.95
C MET A 12 29.52 10.52 10.76
N ASP A 13 28.33 10.40 10.16
CA ASP A 13 28.05 9.58 8.99
C ASP A 13 28.41 8.09 9.16
N VAL A 14 28.25 7.57 10.38
CA VAL A 14 28.55 6.16 10.70
C VAL A 14 27.45 5.27 10.12
N SER A 15 27.75 4.68 8.97
CA SER A 15 26.80 3.95 8.13
C SER A 15 26.13 2.76 8.84
N GLU A 16 26.85 2.13 9.76
CA GLU A 16 26.46 0.93 10.50
C GLU A 16 25.40 1.24 11.56
N PHE A 17 25.41 2.45 12.13
CA PHE A 17 24.47 2.84 13.18
C PHE A 17 23.28 3.65 12.65
N THR A 18 23.43 4.26 11.47
CA THR A 18 22.42 5.13 10.85
C THR A 18 21.04 4.45 10.71
N PRO A 19 20.91 3.21 10.20
CA PRO A 19 19.61 2.53 10.12
C PRO A 19 18.94 2.32 11.48
N TYR A 20 19.72 2.03 12.53
CA TYR A 20 19.19 1.81 13.88
C TYR A 20 18.72 3.12 14.51
N VAL A 21 19.47 4.21 14.29
CA VAL A 21 19.04 5.56 14.72
C VAL A 21 17.70 5.91 14.11
N PHE A 22 17.50 5.67 12.81
CA PHE A 22 16.21 5.90 12.15
C PHE A 22 15.09 5.02 12.71
N GLN A 23 15.34 3.73 12.98
CA GLN A 23 14.35 2.84 13.59
C GLN A 23 13.91 3.32 14.97
N VAL A 24 14.86 3.73 15.83
CA VAL A 24 14.56 4.24 17.17
C VAL A 24 13.84 5.58 17.09
N LEU A 25 14.25 6.48 16.20
CA LEU A 25 13.55 7.75 15.97
C LEU A 25 12.09 7.52 15.52
N ALA A 26 11.87 6.54 14.64
CA ALA A 26 10.53 6.18 14.18
C ALA A 26 9.69 5.66 15.34
N GLN A 27 10.22 4.73 16.13
CA GLN A 27 9.53 4.17 17.29
C GLN A 27 9.19 5.26 18.31
N LEU A 28 10.14 6.12 18.67
CA LEU A 28 9.92 7.23 19.60
C LEU A 28 8.82 8.18 19.11
N LEU A 29 8.71 8.40 17.78
CA LEU A 29 7.67 9.21 17.19
C LEU A 29 6.31 8.50 17.21
N GLU A 30 6.26 7.21 16.89
CA GLU A 30 5.07 6.35 16.94
C GLU A 30 4.43 6.34 18.34
N PHE A 31 5.24 6.26 19.41
CA PHE A 31 4.77 6.27 20.80
C PHE A 31 4.43 7.66 21.35
N ARG A 32 4.75 8.74 20.61
CA ARG A 32 4.47 10.08 21.08
C ARG A 32 2.96 10.33 21.07
N PRO A 33 2.37 10.86 22.16
CA PRO A 33 0.92 11.03 22.26
C PRO A 33 0.39 12.09 21.30
N GLN A 34 1.04 13.26 21.20
CA GLN A 34 0.63 14.33 20.29
C GLN A 34 1.81 15.18 19.81
N GLY A 35 1.67 15.68 18.58
CA GLY A 35 2.49 16.74 17.99
C GLY A 35 3.92 16.33 17.61
N LEU A 36 4.52 17.17 16.78
CA LEU A 36 5.93 17.08 16.40
C LEU A 36 6.74 18.04 17.27
N GLY A 37 7.71 17.52 18.04
CA GLY A 37 8.65 18.37 18.76
C GLY A 37 9.62 19.10 17.80
N ASP A 38 10.17 20.24 18.20
CA ASP A 38 11.01 21.08 17.32
C ASP A 38 12.23 20.33 16.75
N ALA A 39 12.78 19.39 17.52
CA ALA A 39 13.89 18.56 17.07
C ALA A 39 13.50 17.64 15.88
N TYR A 40 12.28 17.09 15.88
CA TYR A 40 11.74 16.32 14.76
C TYR A 40 11.41 17.24 13.57
N LYS A 41 10.88 18.45 13.82
CA LYS A 41 10.64 19.44 12.74
C LYS A 41 11.93 19.82 12.03
N ALA A 42 12.99 20.10 12.79
CA ALA A 42 14.30 20.44 12.26
C ALA A 42 14.97 19.27 11.52
N LEU A 43 14.69 18.03 11.95
CA LEU A 43 15.24 16.82 11.32
C LEU A 43 14.52 16.45 10.02
N PHE A 44 13.27 16.84 9.82
CA PHE A 44 12.49 16.39 8.67
C PHE A 44 13.04 16.84 7.30
N PRO A 45 13.38 18.13 7.06
CA PRO A 45 13.94 18.56 5.78
C PRO A 45 15.19 17.79 5.32
N PRO A 46 16.23 17.58 6.16
CA PRO A 46 17.40 16.82 5.72
C PRO A 46 17.10 15.33 5.45
N LEU A 47 16.04 14.76 6.04
CA LEU A 47 15.58 13.41 5.73
C LEU A 47 15.03 13.25 4.29
N LEU A 48 14.77 14.36 3.60
CA LEU A 48 14.31 14.35 2.22
C LEU A 48 15.46 14.40 1.20
N SER A 49 16.70 14.55 1.65
CA SER A 49 17.87 14.57 0.77
C SER A 49 18.02 13.23 0.03
N PRO A 50 18.14 13.20 -1.31
CA PRO A 50 18.30 11.95 -2.05
C PRO A 50 19.52 11.11 -1.63
N SER A 51 20.56 11.72 -1.05
CA SER A 51 21.82 11.04 -0.70
C SER A 51 21.66 9.96 0.37
N ILE A 52 20.89 10.24 1.43
CA ILE A 52 20.66 9.28 2.53
C ILE A 52 19.80 8.07 2.10
N TRP A 53 18.97 8.24 1.06
CA TRP A 53 18.16 7.17 0.45
C TRP A 53 18.92 6.34 -0.58
N SER A 54 20.17 6.70 -0.91
CA SER A 54 21.02 5.89 -1.78
C SER A 54 21.63 4.68 -1.06
N ARG A 55 21.66 4.68 0.28
CA ARG A 55 22.17 3.56 1.08
C ARG A 55 21.06 2.54 1.31
N GLU A 56 21.20 1.35 0.73
CA GLU A 56 20.16 0.30 0.78
C GLU A 56 19.76 -0.04 2.23
N GLY A 57 20.73 -0.11 3.15
CA GLY A 57 20.47 -0.36 4.57
C GLY A 57 19.62 0.70 5.28
N ASN A 58 19.59 1.94 4.78
CA ASN A 58 18.77 3.01 5.38
C ASN A 58 17.31 2.96 4.94
N VAL A 59 17.02 2.44 3.74
CA VAL A 59 15.73 2.61 3.06
C VAL A 59 14.55 2.11 3.91
N PRO A 60 14.58 0.90 4.51
CA PRO A 60 13.45 0.42 5.31
C PRO A 60 13.22 1.28 6.57
N ALA A 61 14.30 1.67 7.26
CA ALA A 61 14.23 2.49 8.46
C ALA A 61 13.70 3.91 8.17
N LEU A 62 14.18 4.52 7.08
CA LEU A 62 13.72 5.82 6.62
C LEU A 62 12.25 5.76 6.20
N THR A 63 11.83 4.73 5.48
CA THR A 63 10.43 4.57 5.07
C THR A 63 9.51 4.50 6.29
N ARG A 64 9.88 3.72 7.31
CA ARG A 64 9.16 3.67 8.59
C ARG A 64 9.12 5.03 9.28
N LEU A 65 10.25 5.73 9.35
CA LEU A 65 10.33 7.05 9.97
C LEU A 65 9.44 8.06 9.24
N MET A 66 9.49 8.11 7.91
CA MET A 66 8.62 8.98 7.09
C MET A 66 7.14 8.71 7.33
N ARG A 67 6.76 7.43 7.44
CA ARG A 67 5.40 7.07 7.80
C ARG A 67 5.00 7.54 9.20
N ALA A 68 5.87 7.40 10.19
CA ALA A 68 5.62 7.94 11.53
C ALA A 68 5.48 9.46 11.52
N TYR A 69 6.24 10.16 10.67
CA TYR A 69 6.05 11.58 10.38
C TYR A 69 4.76 11.89 9.64
N LEU A 70 4.13 10.98 8.91
CA LEU A 70 2.84 11.24 8.27
C LEU A 70 1.67 10.99 9.24
N GLU A 71 1.86 10.10 10.21
CA GLU A 71 0.83 9.68 11.16
C GLU A 71 0.61 10.62 12.35
N LYS A 72 1.56 11.51 12.64
CA LYS A 72 1.62 12.29 13.89
C LYS A 72 1.44 13.81 13.80
N PRO A 73 1.90 14.54 12.76
CA PRO A 73 1.95 15.99 12.80
C PRO A 73 0.62 16.64 12.40
N PRO A 74 0.47 17.95 12.67
CA PRO A 74 -0.53 18.74 11.96
C PRO A 74 -0.24 18.66 10.46
N ALA A 75 -1.28 18.34 9.68
CA ALA A 75 -1.19 18.07 8.25
C ALA A 75 -0.47 19.18 7.45
N ASP A 76 -0.48 20.40 7.96
CA ASP A 76 0.11 21.58 7.33
C ASP A 76 1.64 21.51 7.26
N PHE A 77 2.33 21.02 8.30
CA PHE A 77 3.80 20.98 8.30
C PHE A 77 4.33 20.04 7.21
N VAL A 78 3.73 18.86 7.08
CA VAL A 78 4.20 17.86 6.12
C VAL A 78 3.76 18.21 4.69
N ALA A 79 2.66 18.97 4.54
CA ALA A 79 2.21 19.48 3.25
C ALA A 79 3.25 20.32 2.53
N GLU A 80 4.07 21.11 3.25
CA GLU A 80 5.16 21.90 2.68
C GLU A 80 6.22 21.05 1.95
N TYR A 81 6.34 19.78 2.32
CA TYR A 81 7.37 18.87 1.84
C TYR A 81 6.85 17.78 0.92
N LEU A 82 5.59 17.86 0.49
CA LEU A 82 4.93 16.85 -0.33
C LEU A 82 5.74 16.50 -1.59
N GLN A 83 6.24 17.51 -2.30
CA GLN A 83 7.05 17.32 -3.50
C GLN A 83 8.35 16.55 -3.22
N GLY A 84 9.01 16.81 -2.09
CA GLY A 84 10.21 16.08 -1.68
C GLY A 84 9.92 14.60 -1.42
N MET A 85 8.80 14.30 -0.75
CA MET A 85 8.37 12.91 -0.52
C MET A 85 8.03 12.18 -1.81
N LEU A 86 7.36 12.85 -2.75
CA LEU A 86 7.05 12.27 -4.06
C LEU A 86 8.31 12.02 -4.91
N GLY A 87 9.31 12.89 -4.82
CA GLY A 87 10.62 12.66 -5.45
C GLY A 87 11.34 11.42 -4.89
N ILE A 88 11.25 11.18 -3.58
CA ILE A 88 11.78 9.96 -2.95
C ILE A 88 11.00 8.74 -3.41
N PHE A 89 9.67 8.80 -3.40
CA PHE A 89 8.82 7.73 -3.95
C PHE A 89 9.24 7.37 -5.39
N GLN A 90 9.41 8.36 -6.25
CA GLN A 90 9.82 8.16 -7.65
C GLN A 90 11.19 7.48 -7.74
N LYS A 91 12.16 7.88 -6.89
CA LYS A 91 13.47 7.22 -6.79
C LYS A 91 13.36 5.76 -6.34
N LEU A 92 12.57 5.48 -5.31
CA LEU A 92 12.45 4.14 -4.75
C LEU A 92 11.75 3.18 -5.72
N VAL A 93 10.66 3.62 -6.36
CA VAL A 93 9.88 2.78 -7.28
C VAL A 93 10.63 2.47 -8.58
N ALA A 94 11.58 3.33 -8.97
CA ALA A 94 12.46 3.07 -10.11
C ALA A 94 13.37 1.84 -9.88
N SER A 95 13.69 1.49 -8.63
CA SER A 95 14.53 0.34 -8.28
C SER A 95 13.69 -0.87 -7.86
N SER A 96 13.94 -2.04 -8.48
CA SER A 96 13.26 -3.29 -8.10
C SER A 96 13.59 -3.77 -6.69
N LYS A 97 14.71 -3.32 -6.10
CA LYS A 97 15.06 -3.63 -4.70
C LYS A 97 14.20 -2.85 -3.71
N ASN A 98 13.81 -1.62 -4.08
CA ASN A 98 13.17 -0.67 -3.19
C ASN A 98 11.68 -0.44 -3.48
N GLU A 99 11.12 -1.13 -4.49
CA GLU A 99 9.76 -0.89 -4.97
C GLU A 99 8.67 -1.07 -3.89
N VAL A 100 8.87 -2.00 -2.95
CA VAL A 100 7.98 -2.18 -1.79
C VAL A 100 7.99 -0.94 -0.90
N ASN A 101 9.19 -0.50 -0.48
CA ASN A 101 9.36 0.70 0.34
C ASN A 101 8.83 1.96 -0.36
N GLY A 102 9.01 2.06 -1.68
CA GLY A 102 8.47 3.15 -2.48
C GLY A 102 6.94 3.20 -2.44
N LEU A 103 6.27 2.06 -2.59
CA LEU A 103 4.81 2.02 -2.51
C LEU A 103 4.30 2.15 -1.08
N ASP A 104 5.04 1.71 -0.06
CA ASP A 104 4.67 1.94 1.34
C ASP A 104 4.75 3.41 1.74
N LEU A 105 5.74 4.14 1.22
CA LEU A 105 5.79 5.60 1.35
C LEU A 105 4.58 6.23 0.65
N LEU A 106 4.27 5.81 -0.58
CA LEU A 106 3.13 6.34 -1.32
C LEU A 106 1.78 6.02 -0.66
N ASN A 107 1.62 4.82 -0.09
CA ASN A 107 0.47 4.42 0.73
C ASN A 107 0.28 5.43 1.87
N SER A 108 1.35 5.71 2.59
CA SER A 108 1.34 6.64 3.74
C SER A 108 0.99 8.06 3.30
N VAL A 109 1.61 8.56 2.23
CA VAL A 109 1.31 9.87 1.65
C VAL A 109 -0.16 9.94 1.23
N THR A 110 -0.68 8.91 0.58
CA THR A 110 -2.07 8.84 0.12
C THR A 110 -3.08 8.85 1.28
N LEU A 111 -2.74 8.23 2.41
CA LEU A 111 -3.63 8.09 3.56
C LEU A 111 -3.69 9.32 4.46
N TYR A 112 -2.58 10.03 4.62
CA TYR A 112 -2.45 11.08 5.64
C TYR A 112 -2.38 12.50 5.08
N MET A 113 -2.10 12.67 3.79
CA MET A 113 -2.03 14.00 3.19
C MET A 113 -3.42 14.58 2.90
N PRO A 114 -3.58 15.91 2.98
CA PRO A 114 -4.82 16.57 2.60
C PRO A 114 -5.24 16.22 1.17
N PRO A 115 -6.50 15.78 0.93
CA PRO A 115 -6.97 15.43 -0.41
C PRO A 115 -6.81 16.56 -1.42
N ALA A 116 -6.98 17.82 -1.01
CA ALA A 116 -6.82 18.98 -1.88
C ALA A 116 -5.43 19.06 -2.53
N SER A 117 -4.37 18.76 -1.77
CA SER A 117 -2.99 18.78 -2.27
C SER A 117 -2.66 17.55 -3.13
N MET A 118 -3.28 16.40 -2.84
CA MET A 118 -3.02 15.14 -3.53
C MET A 118 -3.78 14.99 -4.84
N ASN A 119 -5.01 15.49 -4.93
CA ASN A 119 -5.89 15.25 -6.08
C ASN A 119 -5.28 15.70 -7.41
N VAL A 120 -4.59 16.84 -7.41
CA VAL A 120 -3.93 17.39 -8.61
C VAL A 120 -2.66 16.61 -9.01
N LEU A 121 -2.11 15.80 -8.11
CA LEU A 121 -0.86 15.07 -8.30
C LEU A 121 -1.07 13.60 -8.72
N TYR A 122 -2.27 13.05 -8.53
CA TYR A 122 -2.54 11.64 -8.88
C TYR A 122 -2.26 11.29 -10.35
N PRO A 123 -2.59 12.13 -11.36
CA PRO A 123 -2.23 11.83 -12.75
C PRO A 123 -0.72 11.63 -12.93
N THR A 124 0.11 12.51 -12.34
CA THR A 124 1.57 12.41 -12.39
C THR A 124 2.10 11.19 -11.61
N ILE A 125 1.52 10.90 -10.45
CA ILE A 125 1.88 9.71 -9.66
C ILE A 125 1.58 8.44 -10.46
N TYR A 126 0.41 8.37 -11.10
CA TYR A 126 0.01 7.22 -11.91
C TYR A 126 0.87 7.10 -13.17
N GLU A 127 1.24 8.20 -13.81
CA GLU A 127 2.20 8.19 -14.92
C GLU A 127 3.52 7.53 -14.53
N VAL A 128 4.09 7.87 -13.37
CA VAL A 128 5.32 7.24 -12.85
C VAL A 128 5.13 5.73 -12.65
N LEU A 129 4.04 5.33 -12.00
CA LEU A 129 3.74 3.92 -11.73
C LEU A 129 3.51 3.11 -13.01
N LEU A 130 2.77 3.66 -13.97
CA LEU A 130 2.44 3.01 -15.23
C LEU A 130 3.66 2.94 -16.17
N THR A 131 4.48 3.98 -16.21
CA THR A 131 5.77 3.95 -16.92
C THR A 131 6.66 2.84 -16.36
N ARG A 132 6.74 2.72 -15.03
CA ARG A 132 7.50 1.65 -14.37
C ARG A 132 6.92 0.26 -14.67
N LEU A 133 5.60 0.14 -14.71
CA LEU A 133 4.89 -1.09 -15.06
C LEU A 133 5.14 -1.49 -16.52
N GLN A 134 5.25 -0.54 -17.45
CA GLN A 134 5.56 -0.83 -18.85
C GLN A 134 7.02 -1.22 -19.05
N ALA A 135 7.95 -0.49 -18.43
CA ALA A 135 9.39 -0.68 -18.64
C ALA A 135 9.93 -2.01 -18.09
N LYS A 136 9.51 -2.42 -16.88
CA LYS A 136 10.05 -3.64 -16.24
C LYS A 136 8.99 -4.33 -15.38
N ARG A 137 8.26 -5.25 -16.01
CA ARG A 137 7.18 -6.05 -15.39
C ARG A 137 7.74 -7.17 -14.50
N THR A 138 7.92 -6.90 -13.21
CA THR A 138 8.18 -7.97 -12.23
C THR A 138 6.85 -8.42 -11.60
N PRO A 139 6.67 -9.71 -11.25
CA PRO A 139 5.50 -10.17 -10.51
C PRO A 139 5.33 -9.41 -9.18
N ARG A 140 6.44 -9.17 -8.48
CA ARG A 140 6.48 -8.37 -7.24
C ARG A 140 5.94 -6.94 -7.45
N PHE A 141 6.34 -6.25 -8.51
CA PHE A 141 5.84 -4.90 -8.78
C PHE A 141 4.35 -4.90 -9.13
N LYS A 142 3.89 -5.88 -9.94
CA LYS A 142 2.46 -6.07 -10.21
C LYS A 142 1.67 -6.27 -8.92
N ARG A 143 2.19 -7.07 -7.98
CA ARG A 143 1.57 -7.27 -6.67
C ARG A 143 1.44 -5.97 -5.90
N CYS A 144 2.54 -5.21 -5.81
CA CYS A 144 2.60 -3.94 -5.08
C CYS A 144 1.64 -2.90 -5.69
N ILE A 145 1.71 -2.67 -7.00
CA ILE A 145 0.91 -1.64 -7.68
C ILE A 145 -0.59 -1.95 -7.62
N THR A 146 -1.01 -3.21 -7.79
CA THR A 146 -2.43 -3.56 -7.67
C THR A 146 -2.91 -3.43 -6.23
N ASN A 147 -2.07 -3.74 -5.23
CA ASN A 147 -2.41 -3.50 -3.83
C ASN A 147 -2.57 -2.00 -3.51
N TYR A 148 -1.70 -1.15 -4.07
CA TYR A 148 -1.85 0.30 -3.98
C TYR A 148 -3.16 0.79 -4.61
N PHE A 149 -3.51 0.27 -5.79
CA PHE A 149 -4.78 0.61 -6.43
C PHE A 149 -5.98 0.11 -5.61
N CYS A 150 -5.91 -1.07 -5.00
CA CYS A 150 -6.93 -1.56 -4.07
C CYS A 150 -7.11 -0.60 -2.89
N LEU A 151 -6.02 -0.14 -2.29
CA LEU A 151 -6.06 0.84 -1.19
C LEU A 151 -6.71 2.15 -1.64
N TRP A 152 -6.26 2.69 -2.77
CA TRP A 152 -6.76 3.96 -3.31
C TRP A 152 -8.25 3.87 -3.65
N ALA A 153 -8.65 2.86 -4.44
CA ALA A 153 -10.05 2.65 -4.81
C ALA A 153 -10.92 2.32 -3.59
N GLY A 154 -10.37 1.60 -2.60
CA GLY A 154 -11.03 1.34 -1.33
C GLY A 154 -11.35 2.61 -0.55
N LYS A 155 -10.43 3.60 -0.55
CA LYS A 155 -10.55 4.86 0.18
C LYS A 155 -11.37 5.92 -0.53
N PHE A 156 -11.16 6.09 -1.83
CA PHE A 156 -11.75 7.19 -2.61
C PHE A 156 -12.85 6.73 -3.58
N GLY A 157 -13.04 5.42 -3.74
CA GLY A 157 -14.03 4.82 -4.63
C GLY A 157 -13.45 4.42 -5.99
N GLY A 158 -13.99 3.32 -6.56
CA GLY A 158 -13.53 2.80 -7.85
C GLY A 158 -13.82 3.75 -9.02
N GLN A 159 -14.97 4.42 -9.03
CA GLN A 159 -15.31 5.35 -10.11
C GLN A 159 -14.37 6.57 -10.14
N ALA A 160 -13.99 7.07 -8.96
CA ALA A 160 -12.98 8.13 -8.86
C ALA A 160 -11.64 7.66 -9.44
N TRP A 161 -11.24 6.41 -9.15
CA TRP A 161 -9.99 5.85 -9.64
C TRP A 161 -9.97 5.74 -11.16
N VAL A 162 -11.05 5.20 -11.74
CA VAL A 162 -11.24 5.13 -13.19
C VAL A 162 -11.22 6.52 -13.81
N SER A 163 -11.89 7.50 -13.19
CA SER A 163 -11.95 8.87 -13.71
C SER A 163 -10.59 9.55 -13.78
N VAL A 164 -9.70 9.33 -12.80
CA VAL A 164 -8.32 9.85 -12.82
C VAL A 164 -7.56 9.25 -14.00
N LEU A 165 -7.65 7.94 -14.21
CA LEU A 165 -6.94 7.28 -15.31
C LEU A 165 -7.50 7.65 -16.68
N ASP A 166 -8.82 7.75 -16.80
CA ASP A 166 -9.47 8.14 -18.04
C ASP A 166 -9.19 9.60 -18.40
N SER A 167 -8.90 10.46 -17.41
CA SER A 167 -8.43 11.83 -17.65
C SER A 167 -7.04 11.87 -18.29
N MET A 168 -6.21 10.83 -18.07
CA MET A 168 -4.90 10.68 -18.71
C MET A 168 -5.04 10.11 -20.12
N GLN A 169 -5.87 9.07 -20.27
CA GLN A 169 -6.18 8.44 -21.55
C GLN A 169 -7.52 7.70 -21.46
N ALA A 170 -8.46 8.01 -22.36
CA ALA A 170 -9.78 7.38 -22.36
C ALA A 170 -9.69 5.85 -22.45
N GLY A 171 -10.36 5.15 -21.53
CA GLY A 171 -10.40 3.69 -21.45
C GLY A 171 -9.19 3.07 -20.74
N LEU A 172 -8.24 3.87 -20.25
CA LEU A 172 -7.08 3.38 -19.51
C LEU A 172 -7.50 2.71 -18.19
N GLY A 173 -8.49 3.26 -17.49
CA GLY A 173 -8.99 2.68 -16.25
C GLY A 173 -9.51 1.25 -16.44
N MET A 174 -10.41 1.07 -17.40
CA MET A 174 -10.97 -0.25 -17.72
C MET A 174 -9.90 -1.22 -18.25
N ASN A 175 -8.97 -0.75 -19.09
CA ASN A 175 -7.88 -1.57 -19.59
C ASN A 175 -7.01 -2.12 -18.46
N LEU A 176 -6.65 -1.27 -17.49
CA LEU A 176 -5.83 -1.69 -16.35
C LEU A 176 -6.56 -2.67 -15.44
N ILE A 177 -7.86 -2.46 -15.18
CA ILE A 177 -8.65 -3.41 -14.39
C ILE A 177 -8.63 -4.79 -15.04
N VAL A 178 -8.99 -4.89 -16.32
CA VAL A 178 -9.14 -6.18 -17.00
C VAL A 178 -7.79 -6.84 -17.30
N ASN A 179 -6.84 -6.08 -17.85
CA ASN A 179 -5.62 -6.67 -18.43
C ASN A 179 -4.42 -6.72 -17.49
N VAL A 180 -4.45 -5.99 -16.37
CA VAL A 180 -3.35 -5.98 -15.40
C VAL A 180 -3.85 -6.48 -14.05
N TRP A 181 -4.89 -5.86 -13.52
CA TRP A 181 -5.32 -6.04 -12.15
C TRP A 181 -5.99 -7.40 -11.92
N LEU A 182 -7.05 -7.71 -12.67
CA LEU A 182 -7.76 -8.99 -12.53
C LEU A 182 -6.89 -10.17 -12.97
N LYS A 183 -6.18 -10.03 -14.10
CA LYS A 183 -5.24 -11.06 -14.59
C LYS A 183 -4.11 -11.40 -13.59
N ARG A 184 -3.68 -10.46 -12.75
CA ARG A 184 -2.65 -10.73 -11.72
C ARG A 184 -3.07 -11.86 -10.78
N TYR A 185 -4.35 -11.92 -10.43
CA TYR A 185 -4.89 -12.90 -9.49
C TYR A 185 -5.04 -14.31 -10.07
N GLU A 186 -4.90 -14.48 -11.39
CA GLU A 186 -4.81 -15.82 -11.99
C GLU A 186 -3.51 -16.54 -11.61
N THR A 187 -2.45 -15.77 -11.35
CA THR A 187 -1.11 -16.31 -11.06
C THR A 187 -0.62 -16.06 -9.63
N ASP A 188 -1.08 -14.97 -9.00
CA ASP A 188 -0.56 -14.52 -7.70
C ASP A 188 -1.69 -13.96 -6.82
N MET A 189 -2.25 -14.83 -5.98
CA MET A 189 -3.31 -14.50 -5.02
C MET A 189 -2.71 -13.99 -3.71
N PRO A 190 -3.27 -12.93 -3.11
CA PRO A 190 -2.81 -12.43 -1.82
C PRO A 190 -3.05 -13.46 -0.72
N THR A 191 -2.04 -13.67 0.12
CA THR A 191 -2.07 -14.63 1.25
C THR A 191 -2.08 -13.95 2.60
N ASN A 192 -1.49 -12.75 2.70
CA ASN A 192 -1.47 -11.98 3.95
C ASN A 192 -2.87 -11.43 4.24
N ARG A 193 -3.36 -11.64 5.48
CA ARG A 193 -4.67 -11.17 5.95
C ARG A 193 -4.97 -9.71 5.63
N MET A 194 -3.99 -8.82 5.79
CA MET A 194 -4.16 -7.39 5.52
C MET A 194 -4.24 -7.09 4.03
N GLU A 195 -3.39 -7.74 3.22
CA GLU A 195 -3.47 -7.61 1.76
C GLU A 195 -4.79 -8.16 1.22
N ILE A 196 -5.29 -9.25 1.81
CA ILE A 196 -6.62 -9.82 1.52
C ILE A 196 -7.70 -8.79 1.83
N LYS A 197 -7.72 -8.21 3.04
CA LYS A 197 -8.71 -7.19 3.42
C LYS A 197 -8.69 -5.99 2.47
N VAL A 198 -7.51 -5.44 2.19
CA VAL A 198 -7.34 -4.31 1.25
C VAL A 198 -7.83 -4.68 -0.14
N THR A 199 -7.53 -5.89 -0.61
CA THR A 199 -7.97 -6.38 -1.93
C THR A 199 -9.49 -6.54 -2.00
N LEU A 200 -10.11 -7.14 -0.99
CA LEU A 200 -11.57 -7.31 -0.92
C LEU A 200 -12.29 -5.95 -0.96
N VAL A 201 -11.84 -5.00 -0.14
CA VAL A 201 -12.41 -3.63 -0.11
C VAL A 201 -12.22 -2.94 -1.46
N GLY A 202 -11.01 -2.96 -2.01
CA GLY A 202 -10.70 -2.32 -3.29
C GLY A 202 -11.54 -2.87 -4.44
N LEU A 203 -11.61 -4.19 -4.59
CA LEU A 203 -12.39 -4.84 -5.65
C LEU A 203 -13.90 -4.60 -5.49
N CYS A 204 -14.43 -4.59 -4.26
CA CYS A 204 -15.83 -4.24 -4.03
C CYS A 204 -16.16 -2.82 -4.49
N ARG A 205 -15.26 -1.85 -4.25
CA ARG A 205 -15.43 -0.48 -4.71
C ARG A 205 -15.30 -0.31 -6.23
N LEU A 206 -14.61 -1.23 -6.91
CA LEU A 206 -14.47 -1.25 -8.37
C LEU A 206 -15.65 -1.92 -9.08
N MET A 207 -16.39 -2.80 -8.40
CA MET A 207 -17.45 -3.62 -8.99
C MET A 207 -18.46 -2.83 -9.85
N PRO A 208 -18.93 -1.63 -9.44
CA PRO A 208 -19.84 -0.84 -10.27
C PRO A 208 -19.23 -0.41 -11.62
N CYS A 209 -17.92 -0.18 -11.66
CA CYS A 209 -17.19 0.30 -12.84
C CYS A 209 -17.09 -0.77 -13.94
N ILE A 210 -17.13 -2.04 -13.55
CA ILE A 210 -17.05 -3.19 -14.46
C ILE A 210 -18.40 -3.83 -14.75
N SER A 211 -19.49 -3.29 -14.18
CA SER A 211 -20.83 -3.92 -14.20
C SER A 211 -21.39 -4.23 -15.58
N THR A 212 -20.92 -3.54 -16.63
CA THR A 212 -21.33 -3.75 -18.02
C THR A 212 -20.53 -4.84 -18.75
N ASP A 213 -19.40 -5.26 -18.20
CA ASP A 213 -18.53 -6.30 -18.76
C ASP A 213 -18.69 -7.61 -17.97
N ALA A 214 -19.49 -8.53 -18.52
CA ALA A 214 -19.78 -9.81 -17.88
C ALA A 214 -18.53 -10.65 -17.60
N MET A 215 -17.49 -10.57 -18.45
CA MET A 215 -16.25 -11.31 -18.21
C MET A 215 -15.46 -10.71 -17.05
N ALA A 216 -15.38 -9.38 -16.99
CA ALA A 216 -14.74 -8.68 -15.89
C ALA A 216 -15.46 -8.92 -14.56
N VAL A 217 -16.80 -8.89 -14.54
CA VAL A 217 -17.61 -9.19 -13.36
C VAL A 217 -17.38 -10.63 -12.89
N ALA A 218 -17.38 -11.61 -13.80
CA ALA A 218 -17.12 -13.01 -13.45
C ALA A 218 -15.72 -13.20 -12.85
N ALA A 219 -14.70 -12.59 -13.46
CA ALA A 219 -13.33 -12.63 -12.96
C ALA A 219 -13.19 -11.99 -11.58
N CYS A 220 -13.74 -10.78 -11.40
CA CYS A 220 -13.72 -10.09 -10.10
C CYS A 220 -14.44 -10.90 -9.02
N THR A 221 -15.63 -11.42 -9.32
CA THR A 221 -16.41 -12.27 -8.40
C THR A 221 -15.64 -13.53 -8.01
N THR A 222 -14.95 -14.17 -8.97
CA THR A 222 -14.12 -15.36 -8.72
C THR A 222 -13.00 -15.04 -7.73
N VAL A 223 -12.31 -13.91 -7.89
CA VAL A 223 -11.26 -13.47 -6.96
C VAL A 223 -11.85 -13.25 -5.56
N LEU A 224 -12.96 -12.52 -5.45
CA LEU A 224 -13.61 -12.26 -4.16
C LEU A 224 -14.00 -13.55 -3.43
N VAL A 225 -14.62 -14.49 -4.13
CA VAL A 225 -15.04 -15.79 -3.56
C VAL A 225 -13.83 -16.60 -3.10
N LYS A 226 -12.77 -16.66 -3.91
CA LYS A 226 -11.54 -17.38 -3.55
C LYS A 226 -10.86 -16.79 -2.32
N LEU A 227 -10.82 -15.47 -2.19
CA LEU A 227 -10.21 -14.78 -1.05
C LEU A 227 -10.99 -14.98 0.25
N LEU A 228 -12.33 -14.97 0.19
CA LEU A 228 -13.16 -15.23 1.38
C LEU A 228 -13.15 -16.70 1.81
N SER A 229 -12.89 -17.61 0.87
CA SER A 229 -12.92 -19.06 1.13
C SER A 229 -11.54 -19.66 1.40
N GLY A 230 -10.47 -18.88 1.34
CA GLY A 230 -9.10 -19.35 1.59
C GLY A 230 -8.75 -19.35 3.08
N ASP A 231 -7.75 -20.13 3.48
CA ASP A 231 -7.28 -20.25 4.88
C ASP A 231 -6.78 -18.91 5.49
N GLY A 232 -6.50 -17.89 4.67
CA GLY A 232 -6.16 -16.53 5.10
C GLY A 232 -7.35 -15.61 5.32
N ALA A 233 -8.58 -16.13 5.35
CA ALA A 233 -9.80 -15.34 5.48
C ALA A 233 -9.80 -14.47 6.74
N VAL A 234 -10.47 -13.31 6.64
CA VAL A 234 -10.51 -12.21 7.64
C VAL A 234 -11.22 -12.61 8.97
N GLY A 235 -11.43 -13.90 9.23
CA GLY A 235 -12.02 -14.46 10.46
C GLY A 235 -11.07 -15.20 11.41
N ALA A 236 -9.85 -15.56 10.97
CA ALA A 236 -8.87 -16.23 11.85
C ALA A 236 -8.26 -15.25 12.89
N PRO A 237 -7.89 -15.68 14.12
CA PRO A 237 -7.19 -14.80 15.06
C PRO A 237 -5.86 -14.35 14.44
N ALA A 238 -5.55 -13.05 14.54
CA ALA A 238 -4.30 -12.47 14.05
C ALA A 238 -3.12 -13.10 14.80
N GLN A 239 -2.47 -14.09 14.21
CA GLN A 239 -1.12 -14.49 14.60
C GLN A 239 -0.18 -13.72 13.72
N ASP A 240 0.63 -12.82 14.30
CA ASP A 240 1.74 -12.06 13.70
C ASP A 240 2.01 -12.37 12.20
N ASP A 241 1.10 -11.90 11.34
CA ASP A 241 1.06 -12.22 9.91
C ASP A 241 1.90 -11.20 9.16
N GLU A 242 3.19 -11.18 9.44
CA GLU A 242 4.16 -10.71 8.46
C GLU A 242 4.97 -11.94 8.02
N PRO A 243 5.03 -12.27 6.72
CA PRO A 243 6.07 -13.17 6.28
C PRO A 243 7.40 -12.56 6.73
N PRO A 244 8.35 -13.36 7.24
CA PRO A 244 9.70 -12.84 7.43
C PRO A 244 10.09 -12.20 6.11
N ILE A 245 10.58 -10.96 6.16
CA ILE A 245 11.28 -10.39 5.02
C ILE A 245 12.32 -11.46 4.65
N GLU A 246 12.11 -12.15 3.53
CA GLU A 246 13.11 -13.08 3.00
C GLU A 246 14.33 -12.22 2.71
N LEU A 247 15.24 -12.24 3.67
CA LEU A 247 16.57 -11.70 3.55
C LEU A 247 17.25 -12.60 2.53
N GLU A 248 17.24 -12.18 1.26
CA GLU A 248 18.38 -12.51 0.42
C GLU A 248 19.60 -11.95 1.15
N VAL A 249 20.32 -12.84 1.85
CA VAL A 249 21.61 -12.54 2.47
C VAL A 249 22.59 -12.33 1.32
N SER A 250 22.54 -11.16 0.69
CA SER A 250 23.64 -10.66 -0.12
C SER A 250 24.66 -10.06 0.83
N SER A 251 25.87 -10.57 0.75
CA SER A 251 26.99 -10.38 1.67
C SER A 251 27.60 -8.97 1.66
N ASP A 252 26.80 -7.92 1.58
CA ASP A 252 27.23 -6.53 1.73
C ASP A 252 26.05 -5.66 2.24
N SER A 253 26.23 -4.92 3.34
CA SER A 253 25.34 -3.84 3.85
C SER A 253 23.95 -4.21 4.41
N THR A 254 23.86 -5.24 5.28
CA THR A 254 22.62 -5.80 5.83
C THR A 254 21.83 -4.82 6.73
N PHE A 255 20.60 -4.45 6.33
CA PHE A 255 19.61 -3.87 7.23
C PHE A 255 19.16 -4.90 8.26
N ASN A 256 19.23 -4.57 9.55
CA ASN A 256 18.72 -5.42 10.63
C ASN A 256 17.60 -4.71 11.40
N THR A 257 16.45 -5.38 11.47
CA THR A 257 15.29 -4.90 12.21
C THR A 257 15.48 -5.08 13.73
N LEU A 258 15.18 -4.05 14.50
CA LEU A 258 15.11 -4.13 15.96
C LEU A 258 13.93 -5.01 16.38
N GLN A 259 14.22 -6.22 16.87
CA GLN A 259 13.21 -7.24 17.19
C GLN A 259 12.20 -6.81 18.26
N PHE A 260 12.60 -5.95 19.19
CA PHE A 260 11.74 -5.39 20.25
C PHE A 260 11.09 -4.05 19.87
N ALA A 261 11.33 -3.57 18.65
CA ALA A 261 10.72 -2.35 18.12
C ALA A 261 9.73 -2.66 17.00
N ARG A 262 9.07 -3.82 17.03
CA ARG A 262 8.04 -4.18 16.05
C ARG A 262 6.86 -3.23 16.15
N ARG A 263 6.31 -2.87 15.00
CA ARG A 263 5.18 -1.97 14.87
C ARG A 263 3.90 -2.79 14.77
N ALA A 264 2.82 -2.31 15.37
CA ALA A 264 1.50 -2.89 15.15
C ALA A 264 1.10 -2.77 13.66
N VAL A 265 0.54 -3.85 13.13
CA VAL A 265 0.01 -3.89 11.77
C VAL A 265 -1.08 -2.83 11.64
N PHE A 266 -0.92 -1.93 10.68
CA PHE A 266 -1.87 -0.85 10.44
C PHE A 266 -2.96 -1.32 9.48
N ASP A 267 -4.21 -1.19 9.91
CA ASP A 267 -5.38 -1.45 9.09
C ASP A 267 -5.91 -0.14 8.48
N PRO A 268 -5.74 0.08 7.16
CA PRO A 268 -6.29 1.26 6.51
C PRO A 268 -7.82 1.27 6.55
N PHE A 269 -8.49 0.13 6.73
CA PHE A 269 -9.94 -0.01 6.71
C PHE A 269 -10.47 -0.52 8.05
N ALA A 270 -9.91 -0.02 9.15
CA ALA A 270 -10.31 -0.38 10.52
C ALA A 270 -11.80 -0.10 10.81
N ASP A 271 -12.41 0.83 10.08
CA ASP A 271 -13.84 1.15 10.10
C ASP A 271 -14.72 0.03 9.53
N ILE A 272 -14.16 -0.86 8.70
CA ILE A 272 -14.87 -1.98 8.09
C ILE A 272 -14.65 -3.23 8.96
N THR A 273 -15.64 -3.53 9.80
CA THR A 273 -15.64 -4.71 10.68
C THR A 273 -16.15 -5.97 9.99
N ASP A 274 -17.21 -5.85 9.19
CA ASP A 274 -17.79 -6.97 8.43
C ASP A 274 -17.41 -6.90 6.94
N VAL A 275 -16.27 -7.49 6.61
CA VAL A 275 -15.77 -7.55 5.21
C VAL A 275 -16.63 -8.49 4.36
N GLN A 276 -17.15 -9.58 4.94
CA GLN A 276 -17.96 -10.55 4.20
C GLN A 276 -19.31 -9.93 3.80
N GLY A 277 -19.99 -9.26 4.74
CA GLY A 277 -21.24 -8.55 4.46
C GLY A 277 -21.07 -7.46 3.39
N MET A 278 -19.96 -6.72 3.42
CA MET A 278 -19.63 -5.75 2.37
C MET A 278 -19.50 -6.41 0.98
N VAL A 279 -18.85 -7.57 0.90
CA VAL A 279 -18.72 -8.32 -0.37
C VAL A 279 -20.09 -8.80 -0.86
N VAL A 280 -20.92 -9.36 0.03
CA VAL A 280 -22.29 -9.78 -0.30
C VAL A 280 -23.11 -8.60 -0.83
N GLN A 281 -23.04 -7.45 -0.16
CA GLN A 281 -23.75 -6.24 -0.57
C GLN A 281 -23.29 -5.75 -1.96
N ALA A 282 -21.98 -5.74 -2.21
CA ALA A 282 -21.42 -5.33 -3.50
C ALA A 282 -21.85 -6.27 -4.63
N LEU A 283 -21.91 -7.57 -4.38
CA LEU A 283 -22.39 -8.56 -5.36
C LEU A 283 -23.89 -8.42 -5.63
N ARG A 284 -24.71 -8.18 -4.59
CA ARG A 284 -26.16 -7.97 -4.73
C ARG A 284 -26.52 -6.67 -5.46
N ALA A 285 -25.64 -5.67 -5.42
CA ALA A 285 -25.84 -4.40 -6.11
C ALA A 285 -25.63 -4.49 -7.64
N LEU A 286 -25.06 -5.59 -8.14
CA LEU A 286 -24.87 -5.78 -9.58
C LEU A 286 -26.19 -6.12 -10.28
N PRO A 287 -26.40 -5.61 -11.51
CA PRO A 287 -27.64 -5.86 -12.27
C PRO A 287 -27.77 -7.35 -12.67
N ALA A 288 -26.64 -8.01 -12.93
CA ALA A 288 -26.58 -9.43 -13.22
C ALA A 288 -25.25 -10.00 -12.72
N LEU A 289 -25.32 -11.20 -12.14
CA LEU A 289 -24.15 -11.99 -11.76
C LEU A 289 -23.96 -13.09 -12.81
N PRO A 290 -22.95 -12.98 -13.69
CA PRO A 290 -22.63 -14.02 -14.66
C PRO A 290 -22.19 -15.30 -13.96
N PRO A 291 -22.46 -16.48 -14.54
CA PRO A 291 -22.02 -17.75 -13.96
C PRO A 291 -20.50 -17.84 -13.95
N LEU A 292 -19.94 -18.39 -12.87
CA LEU A 292 -18.51 -18.65 -12.74
C LEU A 292 -18.15 -19.96 -13.46
N SER A 293 -16.98 -19.98 -14.08
CA SER A 293 -16.49 -21.15 -14.85
C SER A 293 -16.22 -22.38 -13.96
N ASP A 294 -15.77 -22.17 -12.73
CA ASP A 294 -15.49 -23.25 -11.76
C ASP A 294 -16.74 -23.56 -10.93
N LYS A 295 -17.18 -24.81 -10.95
CA LYS A 295 -18.37 -25.26 -10.21
C LYS A 295 -18.24 -25.13 -8.69
N LYS A 296 -17.04 -25.28 -8.13
CA LYS A 296 -16.79 -25.11 -6.68
C LYS A 296 -16.92 -23.65 -6.29
N ASP A 297 -16.35 -22.75 -7.08
CA ASP A 297 -16.48 -21.31 -6.83
C ASP A 297 -17.93 -20.84 -7.01
N GLN A 298 -18.65 -21.39 -8.00
CA GLN A 298 -20.08 -21.13 -8.18
C GLN A 298 -20.92 -21.58 -6.98
N ALA A 299 -20.65 -22.77 -6.41
CA ALA A 299 -21.34 -23.26 -5.22
C ALA A 299 -21.05 -22.40 -3.99
N LYS A 300 -19.79 -21.98 -3.82
CA LYS A 300 -19.38 -21.06 -2.74
C LYS A 300 -20.05 -19.69 -2.87
N LEU A 301 -20.14 -19.15 -4.08
CA LEU A 301 -20.87 -17.91 -4.34
C LEU A 301 -22.34 -18.03 -3.92
N GLN A 302 -23.02 -19.13 -4.25
CA GLN A 302 -24.41 -19.36 -3.84
C GLN A 302 -24.55 -19.44 -2.32
N ALA A 303 -23.66 -20.16 -1.63
CA ALA A 303 -23.68 -20.24 -0.17
C ALA A 303 -23.41 -18.86 0.49
N LEU A 304 -22.52 -18.07 -0.10
CA LEU A 304 -22.20 -16.71 0.37
C LEU A 304 -23.41 -15.77 0.25
N LEU A 305 -24.14 -15.85 -0.86
CA LEU A 305 -25.35 -15.04 -1.08
C LEU A 305 -26.54 -15.48 -0.23
N GLN A 306 -26.54 -16.69 0.32
CA GLN A 306 -27.57 -17.20 1.23
C GLN A 306 -27.28 -16.92 2.71
N SER A 307 -26.02 -16.67 3.07
CA SER A 307 -25.58 -16.50 4.46
C SER A 307 -25.52 -15.05 4.96
N GLY A 308 -25.43 -14.07 4.04
CA GLY A 308 -25.62 -12.64 4.35
C GLY A 308 -26.99 -12.13 3.93
#